data_AF-A0A8T1TXV3-F1
#
_entry.id   AF-A0A8T1TXV3-F1
#
_cell.length_a   1.000
_cell.length_b   1.000
_cell.length_c   1.000
_cell.angle_alpha   90.00
_cell.angle_beta   90.00
_cell.angle_gamma   90.00
#
_symmetry.space_group_name_H-M   'P 1'
#
loop_
_entity.id
_entity.type
_entity.pdbx_description
1 polymer ?
#
loop_
_entity_poly.entity_id
_entity_poly.type
_entity_poly.pdbx_seq_one_letter_code
_entity_poly.pdbx_strand_id
1 'polypeptide(L)'
;LEAPRSSTVLSGCRSHGRVRVNRKVIVGRGRRTSPWVIWLYPILRAEFDRLRKAGMKFDAPLLCQVALRQLQAPGATLMEASVDCNGVTLATKVTSRWIQVFMVKHRIVLRAHTRKRQVSPEKQIQIEREVAAHLGQLKQDFESGKLDENAV
;
A
#
# COMPACT_ATOMS: atom_id res chain seq x y z
N LEU A 1 -30.73 -25.40 11.12
CA LEU A 1 -31.09 -24.79 12.42
C LEU A 1 -30.69 -23.31 12.37
N GLU A 2 -31.56 -22.48 11.78
CA GLU A 2 -31.39 -21.02 11.80
C GLU A 2 -31.76 -20.50 13.19
N ALA A 3 -30.82 -19.88 13.88
CA ALA A 3 -31.13 -19.17 15.11
C ALA A 3 -31.65 -17.76 14.76
N PRO A 4 -32.76 -17.30 15.37
CA PRO A 4 -33.27 -15.96 15.11
C PRO A 4 -32.29 -14.89 15.59
N ARG A 5 -32.32 -13.73 14.90
CA ARG A 5 -31.56 -12.54 15.26
C ARG A 5 -31.88 -12.18 16.72
N SER A 6 -30.83 -12.01 17.53
CA SER A 6 -30.89 -11.67 18.97
C SER A 6 -31.12 -12.83 19.94
N SER A 7 -30.82 -14.08 19.59
CA SER A 7 -30.72 -15.14 20.59
C SER A 7 -29.47 -14.96 21.46
N THR A 8 -29.69 -14.75 22.77
CA THR A 8 -28.63 -14.59 23.76
C THR A 8 -28.54 -15.87 24.58
N VAL A 9 -27.50 -16.67 24.36
CA VAL A 9 -27.23 -17.87 25.18
C VAL A 9 -26.31 -17.45 26.31
N LEU A 10 -26.84 -17.48 27.54
CA LEU A 10 -26.10 -17.19 28.76
C LEU A 10 -25.26 -18.41 29.15
N SER A 11 -23.93 -18.34 29.00
CA SER A 11 -23.03 -19.39 29.50
C SER A 11 -22.72 -19.18 30.99
N GLY A 12 -23.71 -19.45 31.84
CA GLY A 12 -23.56 -19.52 33.30
C GLY A 12 -23.59 -18.18 34.04
N CYS A 13 -24.34 -18.16 35.16
CA CYS A 13 -24.44 -17.02 36.08
C CYS A 13 -23.65 -17.34 37.36
N ARG A 14 -22.79 -16.42 37.82
CA ARG A 14 -22.24 -16.44 39.20
C ARG A 14 -22.93 -15.32 39.98
N SER A 15 -23.36 -15.61 41.20
CA SER A 15 -24.28 -14.82 42.02
C SER A 15 -23.91 -13.34 42.25
N HIS A 16 -22.65 -12.92 42.03
CA HIS A 16 -22.22 -11.53 42.19
C HIS A 16 -21.23 -11.02 41.12
N GLY A 17 -21.16 -11.64 39.94
CA GLY A 17 -20.26 -11.21 38.85
C GLY A 17 -20.97 -10.36 37.79
N ARG A 18 -20.35 -9.27 37.32
CA ARG A 18 -20.84 -8.54 36.13
C ARG A 18 -21.02 -9.50 34.96
N VAL A 19 -22.21 -9.47 34.35
CA VAL A 19 -22.56 -10.26 33.16
C VAL A 19 -21.58 -9.93 32.03
N ARG A 20 -20.70 -10.88 31.70
CA ARG A 20 -19.84 -10.79 30.51
C ARG A 20 -20.54 -11.52 29.37
N VAL A 21 -21.18 -10.75 28.48
CA VAL A 21 -21.73 -11.28 27.24
C VAL A 21 -20.56 -11.50 26.26
N ASN A 22 -20.09 -12.74 26.14
CA ASN A 22 -19.12 -13.11 25.11
C ASN A 22 -19.82 -13.17 23.75
N ARG A 23 -19.92 -12.02 23.08
CA ARG A 23 -20.44 -11.93 21.72
C ARG A 23 -19.43 -12.57 20.77
N LYS A 24 -19.60 -13.87 20.50
CA LYS A 24 -18.79 -14.60 19.52
C LYS A 24 -18.81 -13.84 18.18
N VAL A 25 -17.62 -13.64 17.63
CA VAL A 25 -17.36 -12.78 16.47
C VAL A 25 -17.82 -13.47 15.18
N ILE A 26 -18.79 -12.88 14.49
CA ILE A 26 -19.17 -13.29 13.13
C ILE A 26 -18.06 -12.87 12.16
N VAL A 27 -17.69 -13.76 11.24
CA VAL A 27 -16.75 -13.52 10.14
C VAL A 27 -17.26 -12.33 9.31
N GLY A 28 -16.45 -11.28 9.13
CA GLY A 28 -16.84 -10.06 8.39
C GLY A 28 -16.83 -8.75 9.18
N ARG A 29 -16.39 -8.73 10.44
CA ARG A 29 -16.16 -7.50 11.21
C ARG A 29 -14.84 -6.81 10.83
N GLY A 30 -14.73 -6.38 9.58
CA GLY A 30 -13.80 -5.33 9.16
C GLY A 30 -14.56 -4.01 8.98
N ARG A 31 -13.88 -2.86 9.15
CA ARG A 31 -14.48 -1.58 8.77
C ARG A 31 -14.77 -1.62 7.27
N ARG A 32 -16.02 -1.39 6.86
CA ARG A 32 -16.38 -1.39 5.43
C ARG A 32 -15.48 -0.40 4.71
N THR A 33 -14.85 -0.87 3.64
CA THR A 33 -13.99 -0.02 2.81
C THR A 33 -14.89 0.90 2.00
N SER A 34 -14.62 2.21 2.02
CA SER A 34 -15.43 3.18 1.28
C SER A 34 -15.42 2.88 -0.22
N PRO A 35 -16.52 3.12 -0.96
CA PRO A 35 -16.60 2.83 -2.40
C PRO A 35 -15.45 3.44 -3.22
N TRP A 36 -15.06 4.68 -2.91
CA TRP A 36 -13.94 5.34 -3.58
C TRP A 36 -12.59 4.65 -3.35
N VAL A 37 -12.41 4.00 -2.19
CA VAL A 37 -11.18 3.25 -1.89
C VAL A 37 -11.17 1.94 -2.69
N ILE A 38 -12.32 1.28 -2.82
CA ILE A 38 -12.48 0.07 -3.65
C ILE A 38 -12.15 0.38 -5.11
N TRP A 39 -12.57 1.55 -5.59
CA TRP A 39 -12.28 2.02 -6.95
C TRP A 39 -10.83 2.46 -7.15
N LEU A 40 -10.28 3.29 -6.25
CA LEU A 40 -8.95 3.91 -6.44
C LEU A 40 -7.79 2.92 -6.22
N TYR A 41 -7.94 1.95 -5.30
CA TYR A 41 -6.87 0.99 -4.98
C TYR A 41 -6.35 0.19 -6.19
N PRO A 42 -7.17 -0.46 -7.03
CA PRO A 42 -6.67 -1.20 -8.17
C PRO A 42 -5.97 -0.30 -9.21
N ILE A 43 -6.50 0.92 -9.45
CA ILE A 43 -5.91 1.90 -10.38
C ILE A 43 -4.53 2.32 -9.89
N LEU A 44 -4.44 2.75 -8.63
CA LEU A 44 -3.19 3.18 -8.01
C LEU A 44 -2.16 2.05 -7.97
N ARG A 45 -2.61 0.81 -7.76
CA ARG A 45 -1.74 -0.37 -7.79
C ARG A 45 -1.18 -0.65 -9.18
N ALA A 46 -2.03 -0.64 -10.21
CA ALA A 46 -1.60 -0.85 -11.59
C ALA A 46 -0.58 0.22 -12.02
N GLU A 47 -0.84 1.47 -11.65
CA GLU A 47 0.06 2.58 -11.95
C GLU A 47 1.39 2.47 -11.21
N PHE A 48 1.36 2.10 -9.93
CA PHE A 48 2.57 1.78 -9.17
C PHE A 48 3.39 0.67 -9.83
N ASP A 49 2.76 -0.44 -10.22
CA ASP A 49 3.45 -1.57 -10.83
C ASP A 49 4.05 -1.19 -12.19
N ARG A 50 3.34 -0.39 -13.01
CA ARG A 50 3.84 0.14 -14.29
C ARG A 50 5.11 0.95 -14.10
N LEU A 51 5.07 1.90 -13.17
CA LEU A 51 6.16 2.81 -12.87
C LEU A 51 7.35 2.10 -12.17
N ARG A 52 7.05 1.10 -11.33
CA ARG A 52 8.08 0.25 -10.74
C ARG A 52 8.82 -0.56 -11.80
N LYS A 53 8.10 -1.09 -12.81
CA LYS A 53 8.72 -1.78 -13.96
C LYS A 53 9.60 -0.84 -14.78
N ALA A 54 9.28 0.46 -14.83
CA ALA A 54 10.13 1.49 -15.44
C ALA A 54 11.34 1.88 -14.57
N GLY A 55 11.53 1.26 -13.39
CA GLY A 55 12.68 1.52 -12.50
C GLY A 55 12.49 2.71 -11.55
N MET A 56 11.28 3.29 -11.45
CA MET A 56 11.05 4.45 -10.59
C MET A 56 11.05 4.05 -9.10
N LYS A 57 11.84 4.76 -8.29
CA LYS A 57 11.83 4.65 -6.83
C LYS A 57 10.67 5.49 -6.28
N PHE A 58 9.91 4.92 -5.35
CA PHE A 58 8.74 5.57 -4.77
C PHE A 58 8.96 5.96 -3.32
N ASP A 59 8.43 7.14 -2.97
CA ASP A 59 8.18 7.56 -1.60
C ASP A 59 6.66 7.77 -1.38
N ALA A 60 6.24 7.92 -0.12
CA ALA A 60 4.84 8.19 0.20
C ALA A 60 4.28 9.47 -0.47
N PRO A 61 4.99 10.63 -0.49
CA PRO A 61 4.46 11.83 -1.13
C PRO A 61 4.33 11.71 -2.65
N LEU A 62 5.23 11.01 -3.35
CA LEU A 62 5.09 10.77 -4.79
C LEU A 62 3.84 9.93 -5.09
N LEU A 63 3.57 8.90 -4.28
CA LEU A 63 2.34 8.12 -4.40
C LEU A 63 1.08 8.92 -4.08
N CYS A 64 1.14 9.87 -3.14
CA CYS A 64 0.05 10.82 -2.93
C CYS A 64 -0.21 11.62 -4.21
N GLN A 65 0.83 12.17 -4.84
CA GLN A 65 0.68 12.97 -6.07
C GLN A 65 0.10 12.15 -7.22
N VAL A 66 0.56 10.90 -7.38
CA VAL A 66 0.00 9.98 -8.39
C VAL A 66 -1.49 9.74 -8.11
N ALA A 67 -1.87 9.45 -6.86
CA ALA A 67 -3.26 9.25 -6.49
C ALA A 67 -4.13 10.50 -6.74
N LEU A 68 -3.62 11.70 -6.42
CA LEU A 68 -4.31 12.96 -6.68
C LEU A 68 -4.48 13.24 -8.18
N ARG A 69 -3.46 12.93 -9.00
CA ARG A 69 -3.55 13.06 -10.46
C ARG A 69 -4.62 12.14 -11.04
N GLN A 70 -4.75 10.92 -10.52
CA GLN A 70 -5.81 9.99 -10.94
C GLN A 70 -7.22 10.48 -10.58
N LEU A 71 -7.35 11.25 -9.50
CA LEU A 71 -8.61 11.91 -9.13
C LEU A 71 -8.94 13.12 -10.02
N GLN A 72 -7.95 13.72 -10.67
CA GLN A 72 -8.11 14.87 -11.56
C GLN A 72 -8.22 14.49 -13.04
N ALA A 73 -8.00 13.22 -13.39
CA ALA A 73 -8.01 12.76 -14.77
C ALA A 73 -9.44 12.75 -15.35
N PRO A 74 -9.67 13.31 -16.56
CA PRO A 74 -10.99 13.49 -17.17
C PRO A 74 -11.71 12.20 -17.62
N GLY A 75 -11.25 11.02 -17.17
CA GLY A 75 -11.88 9.70 -17.40
C GLY A 75 -12.40 9.02 -16.14
N ALA A 76 -12.39 9.69 -14.99
CA ALA A 76 -12.93 9.17 -13.74
C ALA A 76 -14.47 9.24 -13.71
N THR A 77 -15.12 8.45 -14.56
CA THR A 77 -16.59 8.41 -14.80
C THR A 77 -17.41 8.05 -13.55
N LEU A 78 -16.79 7.77 -12.40
CA LEU A 78 -17.48 7.43 -11.15
C LEU A 78 -17.67 8.64 -10.22
N MET A 79 -17.05 9.79 -10.48
CA MET A 79 -16.91 10.89 -9.51
C MET A 79 -17.02 12.28 -10.14
N GLU A 80 -18.02 12.51 -11.00
CA GLU A 80 -18.39 13.88 -11.43
C GLU A 80 -18.75 14.81 -10.25
N ALA A 81 -19.02 14.24 -9.07
CA ALA A 81 -19.02 14.98 -7.81
C ALA A 81 -17.99 14.36 -6.87
N SER A 82 -16.81 14.97 -6.82
CA SER A 82 -15.61 14.63 -6.03
C SER A 82 -15.79 14.52 -4.51
N VAL A 83 -17.02 14.37 -4.00
CA VAL A 83 -17.40 14.45 -2.60
C VAL A 83 -17.86 13.10 -2.06
N ASP A 84 -17.35 12.76 -0.88
CA ASP A 84 -17.82 11.61 -0.10
C ASP A 84 -19.27 11.78 0.38
N CYS A 85 -19.88 10.74 0.94
CA CYS A 85 -21.19 10.82 1.61
C CYS A 85 -21.29 11.88 2.72
N ASN A 86 -20.17 12.43 3.17
CA ASN A 86 -20.06 13.52 4.14
C ASN A 86 -19.81 14.91 3.51
N GLY A 87 -19.88 15.04 2.17
CA GLY A 87 -19.64 16.31 1.46
C GLY A 87 -18.17 16.76 1.39
N VAL A 88 -17.23 15.89 1.76
CA VAL A 88 -15.79 16.20 1.78
C VAL A 88 -15.12 15.72 0.50
N THR A 89 -14.33 16.59 -0.13
CA THR A 89 -13.58 16.28 -1.36
C THR A 89 -12.63 15.10 -1.17
N LEU A 90 -12.61 14.16 -2.09
CA LEU A 90 -11.73 12.98 -2.04
C LEU A 90 -10.25 13.36 -1.97
N ALA A 91 -9.86 14.46 -2.60
CA ALA A 91 -8.49 14.99 -2.55
C ALA A 91 -8.02 15.26 -1.11
N THR A 92 -8.88 15.74 -0.21
CA THR A 92 -8.50 16.00 1.19
C THR A 92 -8.42 14.71 2.02
N LYS A 93 -9.07 13.63 1.55
CA LYS A 93 -9.01 12.31 2.20
C LYS A 93 -7.76 11.52 1.85
N VAL A 94 -7.18 11.75 0.66
CA VAL A 94 -5.91 11.14 0.25
C VAL A 94 -4.77 11.84 0.99
N THR A 95 -4.56 11.44 2.24
CA THR A 95 -3.45 11.90 3.07
C THR A 95 -2.24 10.97 2.96
N SER A 96 -1.06 11.44 3.34
CA SER A 96 0.14 10.60 3.43
C SER A 96 -0.05 9.38 4.32
N ARG A 97 -0.83 9.51 5.41
CA ARG A 97 -1.18 8.39 6.29
C ARG A 97 -2.06 7.35 5.58
N TRP A 98 -3.00 7.79 4.76
CA TRP A 98 -3.84 6.88 3.97
C TRP A 98 -3.01 6.12 2.93
N ILE A 99 -2.06 6.80 2.28
CA ILE A 99 -1.11 6.16 1.35
C ILE A 99 -0.22 5.15 2.08
N GLN A 100 0.29 5.46 3.28
CA GLN A 100 1.04 4.48 4.07
C GLN A 100 0.23 3.20 4.36
N VAL A 101 -1.07 3.34 4.68
CA VAL A 101 -1.97 2.19 4.86
C VAL A 101 -2.13 1.39 3.56
N PHE A 102 -2.30 2.07 2.42
CA PHE A 102 -2.33 1.42 1.10
C PHE A 102 -1.03 0.65 0.85
N MET A 103 0.11 1.27 1.10
CA MET A 103 1.42 0.67 0.87
C MET A 103 1.63 -0.59 1.71
N VAL A 104 1.30 -0.52 3.01
CA VAL A 104 1.36 -1.68 3.92
C VAL A 104 0.44 -2.80 3.43
N LYS A 105 -0.80 -2.48 3.05
CA LYS A 105 -1.79 -3.46 2.58
C LYS A 105 -1.33 -4.18 1.31
N HIS A 106 -0.73 -3.46 0.38
CA HIS A 106 -0.26 -4.02 -0.90
C HIS A 106 1.18 -4.54 -0.84
N ARG A 107 1.80 -4.61 0.35
CA ARG A 107 3.20 -4.99 0.56
C ARG A 107 4.17 -4.16 -0.30
N ILE A 108 3.80 -2.90 -0.56
CA ILE A 108 4.66 -1.91 -1.18
C ILE A 108 5.59 -1.40 -0.08
N VAL A 109 6.75 -2.03 0.01
CA VAL A 109 7.73 -1.72 1.05
C VAL A 109 8.41 -0.40 0.70
N LEU A 110 8.10 0.67 1.41
CA LEU A 110 9.15 1.66 1.72
C LEU A 110 10.03 0.94 2.72
N ARG A 111 11.28 0.67 2.36
CA ARG A 111 12.23 0.14 3.35
C ARG A 111 12.59 1.27 4.32
N ALA A 112 11.68 1.55 5.25
CA ALA A 112 11.91 2.33 6.46
C ALA A 112 11.74 1.38 7.65
N HIS A 113 12.74 0.50 7.77
CA HIS A 113 13.09 -0.43 8.85
C HIS A 113 12.11 -0.74 10.00
N THR A 114 11.85 -2.04 10.18
CA THR A 114 11.64 -2.65 11.50
C THR A 114 13.00 -3.13 12.04
N ARG A 115 13.54 -2.41 13.04
CA ARG A 115 14.53 -2.85 14.05
C ARG A 115 15.96 -3.29 13.65
N LYS A 116 16.43 -3.14 12.40
CA LYS A 116 17.88 -3.25 12.09
C LYS A 116 18.43 -1.88 11.68
N ARG A 117 19.58 -1.48 12.21
CA ARG A 117 20.27 -0.19 11.93
C ARG A 117 20.17 0.18 10.45
N GLN A 118 19.72 1.40 10.17
CA GLN A 118 19.77 1.98 8.82
C GLN A 118 21.21 1.99 8.33
N VAL A 119 21.36 1.77 7.02
CA VAL A 119 22.54 2.20 6.27
C VAL A 119 22.46 3.73 6.23
N SER A 120 23.51 4.43 6.68
CA SER A 120 23.51 5.88 6.72
C SER A 120 23.38 6.46 5.30
N PRO A 121 22.89 7.70 5.13
CA PRO A 121 22.78 8.33 3.80
C PRO A 121 24.10 8.29 3.03
N GLU A 122 25.23 8.43 3.72
CA GLU A 122 26.57 8.36 3.14
C GLU A 122 26.85 6.97 2.57
N LYS A 123 26.53 5.92 3.33
CA LYS A 123 26.69 4.54 2.85
C LYS A 123 25.73 4.21 1.71
N GLN A 124 24.56 4.84 1.65
CA GLN A 124 23.63 4.64 0.56
C GLN A 124 24.15 5.26 -0.74
N ILE A 125 24.70 6.47 -0.67
CA ILE A 125 25.39 7.12 -1.80
C ILE A 125 26.60 6.29 -2.24
N GLN A 126 27.37 5.75 -1.29
CA GLN A 126 28.50 4.88 -1.61
C GLN A 126 28.06 3.65 -2.40
N ILE A 127 27.01 2.95 -1.95
CA ILE A 127 26.47 1.78 -2.66
C ILE A 127 26.00 2.17 -4.07
N GLU A 128 25.32 3.29 -4.22
CA GLU A 128 24.86 3.75 -5.54
C GLU A 128 26.02 4.07 -6.49
N ARG A 129 27.10 4.68 -5.98
CA ARG A 129 28.32 4.93 -6.76
C ARG A 129 29.03 3.64 -7.15
N GLU A 130 29.18 2.71 -6.22
CA GLU A 130 29.81 1.41 -6.47
C GLU A 130 29.02 0.60 -7.50
N VAL A 131 27.68 0.56 -7.38
CA VAL A 131 26.81 -0.10 -8.37
C VAL A 131 26.93 0.54 -9.74
N ALA A 132 26.94 1.88 -9.82
CA ALA A 132 27.10 2.57 -11.10
C ALA A 132 28.46 2.27 -11.76
N ALA A 133 29.55 2.26 -10.98
CA ALA A 133 30.88 1.91 -11.46
C ALA A 133 30.91 0.45 -11.95
N HIS A 134 30.35 -0.47 -11.19
CA HIS A 134 30.36 -1.89 -11.50
C HIS A 134 29.51 -2.22 -12.75
N LEU A 135 28.37 -1.56 -12.92
CA LEU A 135 27.54 -1.69 -14.13
C LEU A 135 28.21 -1.04 -15.35
N GLY A 136 28.93 0.05 -15.16
CA GLY A 136 29.75 0.66 -16.20
C GLY A 136 30.86 -0.26 -16.69
N GLN A 137 31.61 -0.86 -15.76
CA GLN A 137 32.64 -1.85 -16.09
C GLN A 137 32.03 -3.09 -16.77
N LEU A 138 30.91 -3.59 -16.24
CA LEU A 138 30.22 -4.73 -16.82
C LEU A 138 29.83 -4.48 -18.28
N LYS A 139 29.31 -3.28 -18.58
CA LYS A 139 28.99 -2.87 -19.95
C LYS A 139 30.24 -2.85 -20.84
N GLN A 140 31.34 -2.29 -20.37
CA GLN A 140 32.61 -2.28 -21.12
C GLN A 140 33.17 -3.70 -21.34
N ASP A 141 33.01 -4.59 -20.37
CA ASP A 141 33.48 -5.97 -20.47
C ASP A 141 32.65 -6.80 -21.49
N PHE A 142 31.36 -6.50 -21.65
CA PHE A 142 30.55 -7.01 -22.76
C PHE A 142 30.97 -6.41 -24.11
N GLU A 143 31.15 -5.08 -24.19
CA GLU A 143 31.55 -4.39 -25.43
C GLU A 143 32.95 -4.80 -25.92
N SER A 144 33.86 -5.12 -25.00
CA SER A 144 35.20 -5.62 -25.32
C SER A 144 35.23 -7.11 -25.68
N GLY A 145 34.10 -7.81 -25.62
CA GLY A 145 34.00 -9.25 -25.92
C GLY A 145 34.68 -10.15 -24.89
N LYS A 146 35.05 -9.60 -23.73
CA LYS A 146 35.64 -10.35 -22.61
C LYS A 146 34.59 -11.19 -21.88
N LEU A 147 33.34 -10.72 -21.88
CA LEU A 147 32.16 -11.45 -21.43
C LEU A 147 31.28 -11.78 -22.64
N ASP A 148 30.88 -13.04 -22.78
CA ASP A 148 29.96 -13.49 -23.82
C ASP A 148 28.51 -13.34 -23.31
N GLU A 149 27.69 -12.58 -24.04
CA GLU A 149 26.26 -12.44 -23.75
C GLU A 149 25.48 -13.74 -23.96
N ASN A 150 26.02 -14.71 -24.72
CA ASN A 150 25.33 -15.95 -25.08
C ASN A 150 25.76 -17.18 -24.25
N ALA A 151 26.58 -16.99 -23.23
CA ALA A 151 26.94 -18.05 -22.30
C ALA A 151 25.77 -18.35 -21.34
N VAL A 152 24.77 -19.10 -21.82
CA VAL A 152 23.66 -19.68 -21.03
C VAL A 152 23.66 -21.19 -21.19
#